data_AF-A0A926BVD5-F1
#
_entry.id   AF-A0A926BVD5-F1
#
_cell.length_a   1.000
_cell.length_b   1.000
_cell.length_c   1.000
_cell.angle_alpha   90.00
_cell.angle_beta   90.00
_cell.angle_gamma   90.00
#
_symmetry.space_group_name_H-M   'P 1'
#
loop_
_entity.id
_entity.type
_entity.pdbx_description
1 polymer ?
#
loop_
_entity_poly.entity_id
_entity_poly.type
_entity_poly.pdbx_seq_one_letter_code
_entity_poly.pdbx_strand_id
1 'polypeptide(L)'
;MAKIPAFVIDYFLLGKTRRGAIERFTQDGGVVSDVWLAFANDREEPQRVLVAPSKNSSAVEVGYALHRAIAGYRSRLADPLKPGDPPLKVRERPMVSPLENFVAVTLYFDELIRLILPLTCWWHEKHLNALRRTAMYSGRKLDDRLERAIVSKLQEQENEVAVRSGIVGTDDQLAQRRVMEAAPLAALIGLFMIADDPDMTSLDGLAGIDPRSHDGEKAFHEWIQSNAEYIARAAREELSRPFDPSLLPGHDQGLTVQSAMYSSSSSASAGKSPEPPEMIQRVFRDRESTLADDEGNCTVKADAATRVFDISCRNVTWAIIDSGIAARHPAFIDHDAPVKPVLPGQLPEKPPSRVRQTLDFTRIDRIRNFDLISGDDGSVERNGIIEEIINALEILPGREPSPTFRADAKRNLEAIARQLEQRIPPDWNLIEPLIQLGNNDDGASLLSDHGTHVAGILGADWRSETPAPDGTKPVMLQGVCPDINLYDLRVIDRQSVRSTEFAVLAALEYVQFVNARAASNGPILHGVNISMSIPHDVRNYGCGATPICVACDRLVGAGVVVVAAAGNRGWNELELGFGN
;
A
#
# COMPACT_ATOMS: atom_id res chain seq x y z
N MET A 1 -33.92 -0.91 -0.18
CA MET A 1 -33.64 -0.12 1.04
C MET A 1 -32.78 1.07 0.66
N ALA A 2 -32.91 2.18 1.38
CA ALA A 2 -32.22 3.42 1.02
C ALA A 2 -30.78 3.42 1.54
N LYS A 3 -29.82 3.56 0.63
CA LYS A 3 -28.40 3.81 0.93
C LYS A 3 -28.26 5.17 1.61
N ILE A 4 -27.50 5.24 2.70
CA ILE A 4 -27.23 6.53 3.35
C ILE A 4 -26.08 7.21 2.57
N PRO A 5 -26.26 8.44 2.05
CA PRO A 5 -25.20 9.11 1.32
C PRO A 5 -23.95 9.33 2.20
N ALA A 6 -22.76 9.08 1.64
CA ALA A 6 -21.49 9.17 2.36
C ALA A 6 -21.27 10.53 3.03
N PHE A 7 -21.67 11.63 2.36
CA PHE A 7 -21.54 12.97 2.91
C PHE A 7 -22.32 13.17 4.22
N VAL A 8 -23.44 12.46 4.42
CA VAL A 8 -24.23 12.54 5.65
C VAL A 8 -23.45 11.90 6.80
N ILE A 9 -22.89 10.71 6.56
CA ILE A 9 -22.02 10.02 7.53
C ILE A 9 -20.83 10.89 7.90
N ASP A 10 -20.18 11.47 6.90
CA ASP A 10 -19.08 12.41 7.12
C ASP A 10 -19.54 13.63 7.90
N TYR A 11 -20.72 14.19 7.66
CA TYR A 11 -21.23 15.36 8.40
C TYR A 11 -21.54 15.06 9.88
N PHE A 12 -22.05 13.87 10.19
CA PHE A 12 -22.25 13.43 11.59
C PHE A 12 -20.92 13.10 12.29
N LEU A 13 -19.92 12.62 11.54
CA LEU A 13 -18.58 12.28 12.07
C LEU A 13 -17.60 13.48 12.07
N LEU A 14 -17.86 14.52 11.28
CA LEU A 14 -17.09 15.75 11.16
C LEU A 14 -17.93 16.89 11.74
N GLY A 15 -17.87 17.09 13.05
CA GLY A 15 -18.49 18.26 13.66
C GLY A 15 -17.79 19.54 13.15
N LYS A 16 -18.51 20.44 12.49
CA LYS A 16 -18.04 21.82 12.27
C LYS A 16 -18.15 22.55 13.59
N THR A 17 -17.03 22.78 14.26
CA THR A 17 -17.01 23.55 15.52
C THR A 17 -17.01 25.05 15.27
N ARG A 18 -16.47 25.52 14.13
CA ARG A 18 -16.46 26.92 13.67
C ARG A 18 -16.39 27.01 12.15
N ARG A 19 -16.71 28.19 11.59
CA ARG A 19 -16.45 28.53 10.17
C ARG A 19 -14.96 28.30 9.86
N GLY A 20 -14.65 27.27 9.08
CA GLY A 20 -13.28 26.90 8.67
C GLY A 20 -12.51 25.98 9.62
N ALA A 21 -13.09 25.50 10.73
CA ALA A 21 -12.47 24.52 11.62
C ALA A 21 -13.26 23.21 11.62
N ILE A 22 -12.63 22.13 11.11
CA ILE A 22 -13.17 20.78 11.10
C ILE A 22 -12.60 20.04 12.31
N GLU A 23 -13.44 19.64 13.27
CA GLU A 23 -13.04 18.72 14.32
C GLU A 23 -13.34 17.29 13.83
N ARG A 24 -12.29 16.51 13.54
CA ARG A 24 -12.43 15.11 13.10
C ARG A 24 -12.72 14.23 14.32
N PHE A 25 -13.99 13.98 14.62
CA PHE A 25 -14.42 13.15 15.76
C PHE A 25 -13.88 11.71 15.69
N THR A 26 -13.47 11.25 14.50
CA THR A 26 -13.01 9.88 14.24
C THR A 26 -11.51 9.65 14.43
N GLN A 27 -10.74 10.67 14.82
CA GLN A 27 -9.36 10.43 15.26
C GLN A 27 -9.32 9.68 16.60
N ASP A 28 -10.33 9.90 17.46
CA ASP A 28 -10.44 9.34 18.83
C ASP A 28 -11.63 8.36 19.02
N GLY A 29 -12.43 8.10 17.99
CA GLY A 29 -13.56 7.16 18.05
C GLY A 29 -13.13 5.69 18.08
N GLY A 30 -13.86 4.85 18.83
CA GLY A 30 -13.62 3.40 18.90
C GLY A 30 -13.83 2.64 17.58
N VAL A 31 -14.51 3.25 16.60
CA VAL A 31 -14.77 2.70 15.26
C VAL A 31 -14.43 3.77 14.23
N VAL A 32 -13.59 3.45 13.24
CA VAL A 32 -13.19 4.44 12.21
C VAL A 32 -14.24 4.64 11.12
N SER A 33 -14.16 5.81 10.45
CA SER A 33 -15.16 6.27 9.48
C SER A 33 -15.45 5.28 8.35
N ASP A 34 -14.44 4.57 7.87
CA ASP A 34 -14.57 3.63 6.75
C ASP A 34 -15.48 2.45 7.06
N VAL A 35 -15.56 2.01 8.32
CA VAL A 35 -16.50 0.97 8.77
C VAL A 35 -17.93 1.50 8.71
N TRP A 36 -18.17 2.74 9.18
CA TRP A 36 -19.49 3.37 9.10
C TRP A 36 -19.93 3.57 7.65
N LEU A 37 -19.02 4.04 6.79
CA LEU A 37 -19.28 4.23 5.36
C LEU A 37 -19.58 2.91 4.65
N ALA A 38 -18.93 1.82 5.04
CA ALA A 38 -19.20 0.49 4.49
C ALA A 38 -20.62 0.04 4.83
N PHE A 39 -21.03 0.13 6.10
CA PHE A 39 -22.42 -0.17 6.47
C PHE A 39 -23.42 0.83 5.90
N ALA A 40 -23.08 2.11 5.71
CA ALA A 40 -23.97 3.09 5.07
C ALA A 40 -24.28 2.74 3.60
N ASN A 41 -23.32 2.08 2.93
CA ASN A 41 -23.47 1.62 1.54
C ASN A 41 -24.46 0.47 1.42
N ASP A 42 -24.27 -0.58 2.22
CA ASP A 42 -25.20 -1.70 2.37
C ASP A 42 -25.22 -2.15 3.83
N ARG A 43 -26.40 -2.10 4.45
CA ARG A 43 -26.60 -2.38 5.88
C ARG A 43 -26.92 -3.83 6.16
N GLU A 44 -27.40 -4.56 5.16
CA GLU A 44 -27.68 -5.99 5.28
C GLU A 44 -26.44 -6.82 4.96
N GLU A 45 -25.50 -6.28 4.18
CA GLU A 45 -24.23 -6.93 3.87
C GLU A 45 -23.30 -6.96 5.10
N PRO A 46 -22.77 -8.13 5.48
CA PRO A 46 -21.80 -8.20 6.55
C PRO A 46 -20.48 -7.55 6.14
N GLN A 47 -19.86 -6.81 7.05
CA GLN A 47 -18.57 -6.18 6.83
C GLN A 47 -17.47 -6.94 7.57
N ARG A 48 -16.33 -7.14 6.89
CA ARG A 48 -15.13 -7.67 7.52
C ARG A 48 -14.32 -6.53 8.13
N VAL A 49 -13.96 -6.67 9.39
CA VAL A 49 -13.25 -5.64 10.17
C VAL A 49 -12.03 -6.23 10.89
N LEU A 50 -11.08 -5.36 11.19
CA LEU A 50 -9.92 -5.64 12.03
C LEU A 50 -10.10 -4.93 13.38
N VAL A 51 -10.08 -5.68 14.47
CA VAL A 51 -10.25 -5.18 15.83
C VAL A 51 -8.90 -5.15 16.52
N ALA A 52 -8.48 -3.96 16.96
CA ALA A 52 -7.30 -3.76 17.79
C ALA A 52 -7.68 -3.93 19.28
N PRO A 53 -7.01 -4.82 20.02
CA PRO A 53 -7.22 -4.98 21.46
C PRO A 53 -6.86 -3.73 22.26
N SER A 54 -7.49 -3.55 23.42
CA SER A 54 -7.08 -2.56 24.41
C SER A 54 -5.73 -2.93 25.05
N LYS A 55 -5.08 -1.98 25.74
CA LYS A 55 -3.80 -2.23 26.44
C LYS A 55 -3.85 -3.40 27.44
N ASN A 56 -5.04 -3.73 27.95
CA ASN A 56 -5.26 -4.72 28.98
C ASN A 56 -5.92 -6.00 28.43
N SER A 57 -5.89 -6.23 27.13
CA SER A 57 -6.48 -7.41 26.49
C SER A 57 -5.58 -7.92 25.36
N SER A 58 -5.39 -9.24 25.29
CA SER A 58 -4.71 -9.85 24.15
C SER A 58 -5.65 -10.03 22.95
N ALA A 59 -5.10 -10.11 21.75
CA ALA A 59 -5.89 -10.40 20.54
C ALA A 59 -6.63 -11.74 20.63
N VAL A 60 -6.06 -12.74 21.31
CA VAL A 60 -6.70 -14.04 21.51
C VAL A 60 -7.92 -13.94 22.43
N GLU A 61 -7.82 -13.19 23.54
CA GLU A 61 -8.96 -12.97 24.46
C GLU A 61 -10.08 -12.19 23.79
N VAL A 62 -9.74 -11.13 23.05
CA VAL A 62 -10.71 -10.38 22.25
C VAL A 62 -11.37 -11.30 21.22
N GLY A 63 -10.59 -12.08 20.48
CA GLY A 63 -11.12 -13.02 19.49
C GLY A 63 -12.06 -14.06 20.09
N TYR A 64 -11.71 -14.64 21.24
CA TYR A 64 -12.59 -15.58 21.94
C TYR A 64 -13.90 -14.92 22.39
N ALA A 65 -13.84 -13.74 23.01
CA ALA A 65 -15.00 -13.00 23.47
C ALA A 65 -15.93 -12.63 22.31
N LEU A 66 -15.37 -12.12 21.21
CA LEU A 66 -16.12 -11.76 20.01
C LEU A 66 -16.79 -12.98 19.36
N HIS A 67 -16.05 -14.08 19.18
CA HIS A 67 -16.60 -15.29 18.57
C HIS A 67 -17.82 -15.79 19.35
N ARG A 68 -17.70 -15.88 20.68
CA ARG A 68 -18.79 -16.34 21.55
C ARG A 68 -19.98 -15.37 21.52
N ALA A 69 -19.73 -14.07 21.66
CA ALA A 69 -20.80 -13.07 21.70
C ALA A 69 -21.60 -13.04 20.39
N ILE A 70 -20.89 -13.02 19.25
CA ILE A 70 -21.52 -12.98 17.92
C ILE A 70 -22.24 -14.30 17.62
N ALA A 71 -21.61 -15.44 17.88
CA ALA A 71 -22.25 -16.74 17.65
C ALA A 71 -23.53 -16.89 18.49
N GLY A 72 -23.47 -16.56 19.78
CA GLY A 72 -24.63 -16.62 20.67
C GLY A 72 -25.75 -15.66 20.26
N TYR A 73 -25.41 -14.45 19.84
CA TYR A 73 -26.36 -13.47 19.35
C TYR A 73 -27.04 -13.94 18.05
N ARG A 74 -26.26 -14.47 17.08
CA ARG A 74 -26.77 -15.03 15.82
C ARG A 74 -27.67 -16.26 16.05
N SER A 75 -27.32 -17.14 16.97
CA SER A 75 -28.17 -18.29 17.31
C SER A 75 -29.53 -17.88 17.83
N ARG A 76 -29.59 -16.90 18.76
CA ARG A 76 -30.87 -16.38 19.29
C ARG A 76 -31.72 -15.69 18.23
N LEU A 77 -31.10 -15.04 17.23
CA LEU A 77 -31.82 -14.45 16.11
C LEU A 77 -32.37 -15.50 15.13
N ALA A 78 -31.72 -16.66 15.03
CA ALA A 78 -32.16 -17.76 14.17
C ALA A 78 -33.26 -18.62 14.81
N ASP A 79 -33.41 -18.58 16.14
CA ASP A 79 -34.41 -19.35 16.87
C ASP A 79 -35.84 -18.95 16.43
N PRO A 80 -36.66 -19.92 15.98
CA PRO A 80 -38.02 -19.64 15.56
C PRO A 80 -38.89 -19.24 16.75
N LEU A 81 -39.82 -18.30 16.53
CA LEU A 81 -40.78 -17.84 17.56
C LEU A 81 -41.68 -18.98 18.07
N LYS A 82 -41.89 -20.04 17.26
CA LYS A 82 -42.64 -21.24 17.64
C LYS A 82 -41.92 -22.51 17.17
N PRO A 83 -42.03 -23.64 17.92
CA PRO A 83 -41.46 -24.91 17.48
C PRO A 83 -42.07 -25.36 16.14
N GLY A 84 -41.24 -25.48 15.10
CA GLY A 84 -41.64 -25.92 13.76
C GLY A 84 -41.63 -24.84 12.67
N ASP A 85 -41.46 -23.56 13.02
CA ASP A 85 -41.29 -22.49 12.04
C ASP A 85 -39.85 -22.49 11.45
N PRO A 86 -39.66 -22.04 10.20
CA PRO A 86 -38.33 -21.86 9.63
C PRO A 86 -37.54 -20.76 10.38
N PRO A 87 -36.19 -20.81 10.38
CA PRO A 87 -35.36 -19.81 11.05
C PRO A 87 -35.58 -18.41 10.46
N LEU A 88 -35.67 -17.40 11.34
CA LEU A 88 -36.10 -16.04 10.98
C LEU A 88 -35.06 -15.28 10.12
N LYS A 89 -33.76 -15.47 10.35
CA LYS A 89 -32.67 -14.91 9.53
C LYS A 89 -31.39 -15.73 9.71
N VAL A 90 -30.94 -16.43 8.65
CA VAL A 90 -29.66 -17.15 8.67
C VAL A 90 -28.55 -16.19 8.26
N ARG A 91 -27.60 -15.95 9.16
CA ARG A 91 -26.42 -15.10 8.93
C ARG A 91 -25.19 -15.96 8.63
N GLU A 92 -24.18 -15.34 8.02
CA GLU A 92 -22.90 -15.99 7.76
C GLU A 92 -22.18 -16.39 9.06
N ARG A 93 -21.06 -17.12 8.98
CA ARG A 93 -20.25 -17.44 10.17
C ARG A 93 -19.48 -16.20 10.64
N PRO A 94 -19.15 -16.07 11.95
CA PRO A 94 -18.44 -14.89 12.45
C PRO A 94 -17.03 -14.68 11.89
N MET A 95 -16.40 -15.73 11.33
CA MET A 95 -15.05 -15.70 10.75
C MET A 95 -14.01 -14.97 11.64
N VAL A 96 -14.00 -15.30 12.93
CA VAL A 96 -13.06 -14.68 13.88
C VAL A 96 -11.68 -15.30 13.73
N SER A 97 -10.65 -14.49 13.53
CA SER A 97 -9.26 -14.93 13.35
C SER A 97 -8.29 -13.96 14.05
N PRO A 98 -7.69 -14.34 15.19
CA PRO A 98 -6.71 -13.50 15.87
C PRO A 98 -5.32 -13.62 15.23
N LEU A 99 -4.68 -12.47 15.02
CA LEU A 99 -3.25 -12.27 14.82
C LEU A 99 -2.60 -11.83 16.14
N GLU A 100 -1.31 -11.50 16.12
CA GLU A 100 -0.60 -11.00 17.31
C GLU A 100 -1.24 -9.72 17.88
N ASN A 101 -1.56 -8.75 17.01
CA ASN A 101 -2.02 -7.42 17.42
C ASN A 101 -3.43 -7.05 16.93
N PHE A 102 -4.09 -7.93 16.17
CA PHE A 102 -5.40 -7.65 15.57
C PHE A 102 -6.28 -8.89 15.56
N VAL A 103 -7.59 -8.70 15.51
CA VAL A 103 -8.57 -9.77 15.30
C VAL A 103 -9.40 -9.44 14.07
N ALA A 104 -9.34 -10.29 13.04
CA ALA A 104 -10.27 -10.20 11.92
C ALA A 104 -11.61 -10.81 12.32
N VAL A 105 -12.73 -10.15 11.98
CA VAL A 105 -14.09 -10.63 12.26
C VAL A 105 -15.09 -10.11 11.23
N THR A 106 -16.08 -10.93 10.89
CA THR A 106 -17.20 -10.56 10.00
C THR A 106 -18.44 -10.22 10.82
N LEU A 107 -18.98 -9.02 10.65
CA LEU A 107 -20.04 -8.45 11.48
C LEU A 107 -21.19 -7.85 10.66
N TYR A 108 -22.40 -7.91 11.20
CA TYR A 108 -23.52 -7.10 10.74
C TYR A 108 -23.63 -5.79 11.52
N PHE A 109 -24.37 -4.81 11.00
CA PHE A 109 -24.47 -3.48 11.61
C PHE A 109 -24.98 -3.52 13.06
N ASP A 110 -26.00 -4.32 13.34
CA ASP A 110 -26.53 -4.48 14.69
C ASP A 110 -25.54 -5.14 15.66
N GLU A 111 -24.65 -6.01 15.16
CA GLU A 111 -23.58 -6.61 15.95
C GLU A 111 -22.47 -5.59 16.26
N LEU A 112 -22.15 -4.69 15.32
CA LEU A 112 -21.26 -3.56 15.56
C LEU A 112 -21.79 -2.69 16.72
N ILE A 113 -23.09 -2.34 16.70
CA ILE A 113 -23.68 -1.47 17.72
C ILE A 113 -23.88 -2.18 19.06
N ARG A 114 -24.36 -3.43 19.04
CA ARG A 114 -24.79 -4.13 20.26
C ARG A 114 -23.70 -4.95 20.94
N LEU A 115 -22.71 -5.42 20.17
CA LEU A 115 -21.65 -6.31 20.68
C LEU A 115 -20.28 -5.65 20.68
N ILE A 116 -19.91 -4.94 19.60
CA ILE A 116 -18.57 -4.36 19.47
C ILE A 116 -18.46 -3.03 20.21
N LEU A 117 -19.36 -2.08 19.92
CA LEU A 117 -19.30 -0.73 20.44
C LEU A 117 -19.23 -0.69 21.99
N PRO A 118 -20.00 -1.51 22.75
CA PRO A 118 -19.92 -1.53 24.21
C PRO A 118 -18.59 -2.03 24.78
N LEU A 119 -17.78 -2.74 23.99
CA LEU A 119 -16.46 -3.24 24.39
C LEU A 119 -15.34 -2.22 24.10
N THR A 120 -15.64 -1.09 23.45
CA THR A 120 -14.62 -0.11 23.03
C THR A 120 -14.17 0.82 24.17
N CYS A 121 -12.89 1.16 24.25
CA CYS A 121 -12.35 2.15 25.20
C CYS A 121 -13.16 3.45 25.19
N TRP A 122 -13.52 3.92 23.99
CA TRP A 122 -14.29 5.14 23.81
C TRP A 122 -15.69 5.08 24.48
N TRP A 123 -16.38 3.93 24.43
CA TRP A 123 -17.67 3.74 25.10
C TRP A 123 -17.56 3.94 26.62
N HIS A 124 -16.46 3.46 27.20
CA HIS A 124 -16.14 3.58 28.62
C HIS A 124 -15.70 4.99 28.99
N GLU A 125 -14.76 5.59 28.25
CA GLU A 125 -14.24 6.94 28.46
C GLU A 125 -15.35 8.01 28.38
N LYS A 126 -16.27 7.87 27.43
CA LYS A 126 -17.42 8.77 27.28
C LYS A 126 -18.59 8.44 28.21
N HIS A 127 -18.46 7.40 29.04
CA HIS A 127 -19.46 6.95 30.00
C HIS A 127 -20.86 6.76 29.39
N LEU A 128 -20.97 6.15 28.20
CA LEU A 128 -22.25 5.95 27.53
C LEU A 128 -23.22 5.07 28.34
N ASN A 129 -22.72 4.26 29.25
CA ASN A 129 -23.51 3.54 30.25
C ASN A 129 -24.42 4.48 31.07
N ALA A 130 -23.96 5.70 31.35
CA ALA A 130 -24.76 6.71 32.06
C ALA A 130 -25.92 7.24 31.21
N LEU A 131 -25.74 7.35 29.88
CA LEU A 131 -26.82 7.74 28.96
C LEU A 131 -27.89 6.67 28.91
N ARG A 132 -27.51 5.38 28.84
CA ARG A 132 -28.47 4.27 28.92
C ARG A 132 -29.30 4.30 30.20
N ARG A 133 -28.67 4.52 31.36
CA ARG A 133 -29.41 4.68 32.64
C ARG A 133 -30.37 5.86 32.59
N THR A 134 -29.92 7.00 32.07
CA THR A 134 -30.76 8.20 31.93
C THR A 134 -31.94 7.97 30.97
N ALA A 135 -31.73 7.20 29.90
CA ALA A 135 -32.77 6.78 28.96
C ALA A 135 -33.86 5.94 29.63
N MET A 136 -33.49 5.04 30.56
CA MET A 136 -34.42 4.19 31.30
C MET A 136 -35.30 4.97 32.28
N TYR A 137 -34.74 5.98 32.96
CA TYR A 137 -35.47 6.73 34.01
C TYR A 137 -36.12 8.03 33.52
N SER A 138 -35.63 8.63 32.43
CA SER A 138 -36.04 9.97 31.98
C SER A 138 -35.95 10.15 30.46
N GLY A 139 -36.54 9.22 29.69
CA GLY A 139 -36.46 9.16 28.23
C GLY A 139 -36.72 10.50 27.50
N ARG A 140 -37.83 11.18 27.78
CA ARG A 140 -38.16 12.48 27.14
C ARG A 140 -37.09 13.55 27.35
N LYS A 141 -36.48 13.61 28.55
CA LYS A 141 -35.40 14.57 28.82
C LYS A 141 -34.13 14.26 28.03
N LEU A 142 -33.88 12.99 27.72
CA LEU A 142 -32.74 12.58 26.90
C LEU A 142 -33.01 12.84 25.41
N ASP A 143 -34.25 12.60 24.95
CA ASP A 143 -34.70 12.94 23.59
C ASP A 143 -34.49 14.44 23.34
N ASP A 144 -35.03 15.32 24.21
CA ASP A 144 -34.85 16.78 24.13
C ASP A 144 -33.38 17.23 24.19
N ARG A 145 -32.51 16.46 24.86
CA ARG A 145 -31.07 16.77 24.98
C ARG A 145 -30.31 16.34 23.73
N LEU A 146 -30.61 15.17 23.18
CA LEU A 146 -30.01 14.66 21.95
C LEU A 146 -30.46 15.47 20.75
N GLU A 147 -31.75 15.80 20.64
CA GLU A 147 -32.29 16.65 19.58
C GLU A 147 -31.60 18.02 19.55
N ARG A 148 -31.53 18.71 20.71
CA ARG A 148 -30.80 19.98 20.81
C ARG A 148 -29.32 19.85 20.49
N ALA A 149 -28.68 18.75 20.88
CA ALA A 149 -27.28 18.50 20.57
C ALA A 149 -27.04 18.30 19.07
N ILE A 150 -27.92 17.54 18.40
CA ILE A 150 -27.91 17.30 16.96
C ILE A 150 -28.07 18.64 16.23
N VAL A 151 -29.11 19.39 16.54
CA VAL A 151 -29.40 20.69 15.90
C VAL A 151 -28.27 21.71 16.15
N SER A 152 -27.81 21.84 17.40
CA SER A 152 -26.78 22.83 17.78
C SER A 152 -25.40 22.53 17.21
N LYS A 153 -24.97 21.26 17.15
CA LYS A 153 -23.66 20.89 16.56
C LYS A 153 -23.66 20.98 15.04
N LEU A 154 -24.83 20.92 14.39
CA LEU A 154 -24.95 20.91 12.93
C LEU A 154 -25.22 22.31 12.32
N GLN A 155 -25.69 23.29 13.10
CA GLN A 155 -26.12 24.61 12.60
C GLN A 155 -25.17 25.80 12.88
N GLU A 156 -23.91 25.56 13.22
CA GLU A 156 -22.94 26.65 13.52
C GLU A 156 -23.44 27.68 14.57
N GLN A 157 -24.30 27.31 15.52
CA GLN A 157 -24.69 28.25 16.58
C GLN A 157 -23.65 28.24 17.70
N GLU A 158 -22.80 29.27 17.70
CA GLU A 158 -21.90 29.63 18.81
C GLU A 158 -22.65 29.58 20.15
N ASN A 159 -22.26 28.65 21.02
CA ASN A 159 -22.42 28.81 22.45
C ASN A 159 -21.07 28.64 23.13
N GLU A 160 -20.15 29.56 22.81
CA GLU A 160 -18.81 29.65 23.40
C GLU A 160 -18.79 30.50 24.68
N VAL A 161 -19.83 30.42 25.53
CA VAL A 161 -19.84 31.13 26.83
C VAL A 161 -19.59 30.22 28.04
N ALA A 162 -19.57 28.89 27.88
CA ALA A 162 -19.43 27.98 29.04
C ALA A 162 -18.15 27.11 29.07
N VAL A 163 -17.28 27.15 28.05
CA VAL A 163 -16.25 26.09 27.88
C VAL A 163 -14.86 26.46 28.45
N ARG A 164 -14.66 27.66 29.02
CA ARG A 164 -13.33 28.08 29.52
C ARG A 164 -13.23 28.55 30.98
N SER A 165 -14.23 28.30 31.83
CA SER A 165 -14.05 28.49 33.29
C SER A 165 -13.87 27.14 33.99
N GLY A 166 -12.66 26.87 34.47
CA GLY A 166 -12.37 25.77 35.38
C GLY A 166 -13.03 25.96 36.74
N ILE A 167 -14.34 25.70 36.82
CA ILE A 167 -15.14 25.78 38.04
C ILE A 167 -16.02 24.53 38.13
N VAL A 168 -16.06 23.96 39.34
CA VAL A 168 -16.87 22.81 39.76
C VAL A 168 -18.32 22.98 39.27
N GLY A 169 -18.69 22.24 38.23
CA GLY A 169 -20.07 22.15 37.76
C GLY A 169 -20.88 21.16 38.58
N THR A 170 -22.19 21.36 38.69
CA THR A 170 -23.10 20.38 39.29
C THR A 170 -23.09 19.07 38.49
N ASP A 171 -23.47 17.94 39.10
CA ASP A 171 -23.54 16.62 38.42
C ASP A 171 -24.35 16.69 37.09
N ASP A 172 -25.37 17.55 37.02
CA ASP A 172 -26.20 17.74 35.83
C ASP A 172 -25.46 18.48 34.70
N GLN A 173 -24.54 19.41 35.00
CA GLN A 173 -23.71 20.10 34.00
C GLN A 173 -22.63 19.17 33.41
N LEU A 174 -22.02 18.32 34.23
CA LEU A 174 -21.09 17.29 33.77
C LEU A 174 -21.80 16.21 32.93
N ALA A 175 -23.00 15.81 33.33
CA ALA A 175 -23.86 14.93 32.53
C ALA A 175 -24.21 15.58 31.18
N GLN A 176 -24.56 16.87 31.17
CA GLN A 176 -24.86 17.62 29.96
C GLN A 176 -23.66 17.70 29.00
N ARG A 177 -22.45 17.95 29.50
CA ARG A 177 -21.22 17.94 28.67
C ARG A 177 -20.94 16.58 28.03
N ARG A 178 -21.13 15.49 28.78
CA ARG A 178 -20.94 14.12 28.28
C ARG A 178 -21.96 13.74 27.21
N VAL A 179 -23.23 14.14 27.40
CA VAL A 179 -24.28 13.96 26.39
C VAL A 179 -23.91 14.69 25.09
N MET A 180 -23.41 15.93 25.19
CA MET A 180 -22.98 16.71 24.02
C MET A 180 -21.78 16.11 23.29
N GLU A 181 -20.86 15.47 24.00
CA GLU A 181 -19.71 14.78 23.39
C GLU A 181 -20.13 13.46 22.72
N ALA A 182 -21.12 12.76 23.24
CA ALA A 182 -21.62 11.50 22.68
C ALA A 182 -22.70 11.66 21.59
N ALA A 183 -23.33 12.84 21.53
CA ALA A 183 -24.46 13.13 20.66
C ALA A 183 -24.22 12.82 19.16
N PRO A 184 -23.05 13.12 18.56
CA PRO A 184 -22.83 12.84 17.13
C PRO A 184 -22.92 11.35 16.82
N LEU A 185 -22.33 10.49 17.67
CA LEU A 185 -22.41 9.04 17.48
C LEU A 185 -23.80 8.49 17.81
N ALA A 186 -24.43 8.98 18.88
CA ALA A 186 -25.80 8.60 19.20
C ALA A 186 -26.74 8.95 18.03
N ALA A 187 -26.59 10.13 17.45
CA ALA A 187 -27.34 10.57 16.28
C ALA A 187 -27.03 9.74 15.04
N LEU A 188 -25.77 9.35 14.83
CA LEU A 188 -25.40 8.42 13.77
C LEU A 188 -26.12 7.07 13.95
N ILE A 189 -26.11 6.50 15.15
CA ILE A 189 -26.86 5.26 15.46
C ILE A 189 -28.35 5.47 15.16
N GLY A 190 -28.94 6.58 15.60
CA GLY A 190 -30.33 6.93 15.30
C GLY A 190 -30.62 7.02 13.81
N LEU A 191 -29.73 7.65 13.03
CA LEU A 191 -29.82 7.76 11.57
C LEU A 191 -29.84 6.37 10.92
N PHE A 192 -28.95 5.48 11.33
CA PHE A 192 -28.93 4.11 10.82
C PHE A 192 -30.20 3.32 11.19
N MET A 193 -30.75 3.53 12.39
CA MET A 193 -32.00 2.89 12.83
C MET A 193 -33.20 3.38 12.02
N ILE A 194 -33.36 4.69 11.81
CA ILE A 194 -34.50 5.23 11.03
C ILE A 194 -34.43 4.84 9.55
N ALA A 195 -33.23 4.59 9.02
CA ALA A 195 -33.07 4.17 7.64
C ALA A 195 -33.58 2.73 7.41
N ASP A 196 -33.76 1.92 8.47
CA ASP A 196 -34.29 0.56 8.41
C ASP A 196 -35.83 0.50 8.59
N ASP A 197 -36.47 1.63 8.88
CA ASP A 197 -37.91 1.70 9.11
C ASP A 197 -38.67 1.65 7.77
N PRO A 198 -39.44 0.57 7.49
CA PRO A 198 -40.16 0.41 6.22
C PRO A 198 -41.34 1.37 6.05
N ASP A 199 -41.80 2.00 7.14
CA ASP A 199 -42.94 2.93 7.13
C ASP A 199 -42.52 4.40 6.84
N MET A 200 -41.23 4.65 6.60
CA MET A 200 -40.66 6.01 6.50
C MET A 200 -39.88 6.29 5.21
N THR A 201 -40.29 7.34 4.49
CA THR A 201 -39.58 8.00 3.37
C THR A 201 -38.44 8.94 3.84
N SER A 202 -37.87 8.71 5.02
CA SER A 202 -37.04 9.69 5.74
C SER A 202 -35.74 10.08 5.03
N LEU A 203 -35.17 9.20 4.20
CA LEU A 203 -33.97 9.49 3.42
C LEU A 203 -34.25 10.14 2.05
N ASP A 204 -35.53 10.33 1.70
CA ASP A 204 -35.92 10.97 0.45
C ASP A 204 -35.41 12.41 0.39
N GLY A 205 -34.85 12.79 -0.76
CA GLY A 205 -34.26 14.10 -0.97
C GLY A 205 -32.77 14.21 -0.61
N LEU A 206 -32.23 13.36 0.27
CA LEU A 206 -30.80 13.42 0.63
C LEU A 206 -29.86 13.05 -0.53
N ALA A 207 -30.27 12.11 -1.38
CA ALA A 207 -29.46 11.66 -2.52
C ALA A 207 -29.23 12.74 -3.59
N GLY A 208 -30.10 13.76 -3.64
CA GLY A 208 -30.03 14.88 -4.60
C GLY A 208 -29.31 16.13 -4.08
N ILE A 209 -28.88 16.13 -2.81
CA ILE A 209 -28.20 17.28 -2.20
C ILE A 209 -26.73 17.28 -2.64
N ASP A 210 -26.26 18.40 -3.21
CA ASP A 210 -24.83 18.65 -3.39
C ASP A 210 -24.23 19.32 -2.14
N PRO A 211 -23.50 18.57 -1.29
CA PRO A 211 -22.96 19.08 -0.03
C PRO A 211 -21.87 20.14 -0.20
N ARG A 212 -21.35 20.34 -1.42
CA ARG A 212 -20.32 21.35 -1.71
C ARG A 212 -20.92 22.69 -2.11
N SER A 213 -22.22 22.72 -2.39
CA SER A 213 -22.96 23.92 -2.76
C SER A 213 -23.60 24.58 -1.53
N HIS A 214 -23.74 25.91 -1.56
CA HIS A 214 -24.39 26.64 -0.48
C HIS A 214 -25.88 26.27 -0.34
N ASP A 215 -26.58 26.09 -1.47
CA ASP A 215 -27.99 25.69 -1.48
C ASP A 215 -28.17 24.25 -0.96
N GLY A 216 -27.24 23.35 -1.26
CA GLY A 216 -27.25 21.98 -0.75
C GLY A 216 -26.95 21.91 0.76
N GLU A 217 -26.04 22.74 1.26
CA GLU A 217 -25.81 22.85 2.71
C GLU A 217 -27.08 23.31 3.45
N LYS A 218 -27.77 24.33 2.90
CA LYS A 218 -29.03 24.82 3.45
C LYS A 218 -30.13 23.74 3.41
N ALA A 219 -30.29 23.05 2.28
CA ALA A 219 -31.26 21.96 2.14
C ALA A 219 -31.00 20.82 3.13
N PHE A 220 -29.72 20.50 3.38
CA PHE A 220 -29.35 19.50 4.37
C PHE A 220 -29.69 19.95 5.80
N HIS A 221 -29.47 21.22 6.14
CA HIS A 221 -29.85 21.77 7.44
C HIS A 221 -31.36 21.74 7.68
N GLU A 222 -32.17 22.08 6.68
CA GLU A 222 -33.63 21.99 6.74
C GLU A 222 -34.11 20.54 6.92
N TRP A 223 -33.46 19.60 6.23
CA TRP A 223 -33.72 18.18 6.41
C TRP A 223 -33.39 17.72 7.83
N ILE A 224 -32.23 18.10 8.38
CA ILE A 224 -31.84 17.77 9.76
C ILE A 224 -32.85 18.33 10.77
N GLN A 225 -33.28 19.58 10.62
CA GLN A 225 -34.29 20.19 11.51
C GLN A 225 -35.58 19.37 11.55
N SER A 226 -36.01 18.88 10.38
CA SER A 226 -37.26 18.13 10.24
C SER A 226 -37.17 16.71 10.79
N ASN A 227 -35.95 16.14 10.89
CA ASN A 227 -35.73 14.75 11.25
C ASN A 227 -35.02 14.54 12.61
N ALA A 228 -34.55 15.61 13.27
CA ALA A 228 -33.74 15.51 14.49
C ALA A 228 -34.46 14.80 15.65
N GLU A 229 -35.75 15.09 15.87
CA GLU A 229 -36.56 14.45 16.91
C GLU A 229 -36.64 12.93 16.69
N TYR A 230 -36.87 12.51 15.44
CA TYR A 230 -36.95 11.10 15.06
C TYR A 230 -35.61 10.38 15.23
N ILE A 231 -34.51 11.00 14.78
CA ILE A 231 -33.15 10.49 14.95
C ILE A 231 -32.83 10.33 16.45
N ALA A 232 -33.14 11.34 17.27
CA ALA A 232 -32.91 11.32 18.70
C ALA A 232 -33.71 10.20 19.40
N ARG A 233 -34.98 10.04 19.04
CA ARG A 233 -35.85 8.99 19.58
C ARG A 233 -35.32 7.59 19.22
N ALA A 234 -34.97 7.36 17.96
CA ALA A 234 -34.43 6.08 17.50
C ALA A 234 -33.08 5.76 18.17
N ALA A 235 -32.22 6.76 18.31
CA ALA A 235 -30.96 6.63 19.05
C ALA A 235 -31.19 6.23 20.52
N ARG A 236 -32.13 6.89 21.21
CA ARG A 236 -32.49 6.56 22.59
C ARG A 236 -32.99 5.13 22.70
N GLU A 237 -33.91 4.73 21.83
CA GLU A 237 -34.48 3.38 21.85
C GLU A 237 -33.40 2.32 21.74
N GLU A 238 -32.48 2.48 20.78
CA GLU A 238 -31.37 1.54 20.59
C GLU A 238 -30.39 1.55 21.78
N LEU A 239 -30.00 2.73 22.28
CA LEU A 239 -29.08 2.85 23.43
C LEU A 239 -29.71 2.39 24.76
N SER A 240 -31.05 2.37 24.85
CA SER A 240 -31.77 1.92 26.05
C SER A 240 -31.86 0.39 26.16
N ARG A 241 -31.57 -0.34 25.08
CA ARG A 241 -31.65 -1.81 25.07
C ARG A 241 -30.74 -2.44 26.14
N PRO A 242 -31.13 -3.58 26.72
CA PRO A 242 -30.24 -4.32 27.60
C PRO A 242 -29.02 -4.82 26.83
N PHE A 243 -27.85 -4.84 27.49
CA PHE A 243 -26.67 -5.47 26.91
C PHE A 243 -26.95 -6.94 26.64
N ASP A 244 -26.32 -7.46 25.59
CA ASP A 244 -26.37 -8.88 25.34
C ASP A 244 -25.75 -9.64 26.53
N PRO A 245 -26.42 -10.68 27.07
CA PRO A 245 -25.92 -11.40 28.24
C PRO A 245 -24.52 -12.00 28.04
N SER A 246 -24.12 -12.30 26.80
CA SER A 246 -22.80 -12.82 26.47
C SER A 246 -21.65 -11.84 26.71
N LEU A 247 -21.94 -10.53 26.81
CA LEU A 247 -20.96 -9.48 27.08
C LEU A 247 -20.77 -9.25 28.59
N LEU A 248 -21.65 -9.78 29.44
CA LEU A 248 -21.66 -9.50 30.87
C LEU A 248 -20.74 -10.45 31.65
N PRO A 249 -19.97 -9.94 32.63
CA PRO A 249 -19.13 -10.77 33.48
C PRO A 249 -19.94 -11.83 34.23
N GLY A 250 -19.45 -13.09 34.24
CA GLY A 250 -20.02 -14.18 35.04
C GLY A 250 -21.15 -15.00 34.39
N HIS A 251 -21.54 -14.72 33.14
CA HIS A 251 -22.60 -15.49 32.45
C HIS A 251 -22.17 -16.90 32.02
N ASP A 252 -20.88 -17.17 31.83
CA ASP A 252 -20.21 -18.50 31.91
C ASP A 252 -18.69 -18.25 31.88
N GLN A 253 -17.90 -19.17 32.45
CA GLN A 253 -16.47 -19.14 32.81
C GLN A 253 -15.43 -18.73 31.73
N GLY A 254 -15.79 -18.03 30.65
CA GLY A 254 -14.92 -17.69 29.52
C GLY A 254 -14.46 -16.21 29.41
N LEU A 255 -14.98 -15.29 30.21
CA LEU A 255 -14.41 -13.93 30.36
C LEU A 255 -13.55 -13.94 31.64
N THR A 256 -12.37 -14.53 31.56
CA THR A 256 -11.50 -14.73 32.74
C THR A 256 -10.97 -13.40 33.26
N VAL A 257 -11.50 -12.98 34.42
CA VAL A 257 -10.95 -12.29 35.61
C VAL A 257 -9.73 -11.33 35.52
N GLN A 258 -8.83 -11.41 34.54
CA GLN A 258 -7.64 -10.56 34.49
C GLN A 258 -7.94 -9.10 34.09
N SER A 259 -8.87 -8.87 33.16
CA SER A 259 -9.36 -7.52 32.81
C SER A 259 -10.31 -6.93 33.88
N ALA A 260 -11.01 -7.78 34.64
CA ALA A 260 -11.85 -7.37 35.78
C ALA A 260 -11.04 -6.95 37.02
N MET A 261 -9.82 -7.48 37.20
CA MET A 261 -8.96 -7.10 38.33
C MET A 261 -8.44 -5.67 38.23
N TYR A 262 -8.17 -5.14 37.03
CA TYR A 262 -7.67 -3.77 36.88
C TYR A 262 -8.76 -2.69 36.91
N SER A 263 -9.98 -3.01 36.52
CA SER A 263 -11.15 -2.12 36.63
C SER A 263 -11.66 -1.97 38.09
N SER A 264 -11.21 -2.85 39.00
CA SER A 264 -11.58 -2.80 40.43
C SER A 264 -10.83 -1.73 41.24
N SER A 265 -9.92 -0.96 40.63
CA SER A 265 -9.26 0.18 41.28
C SER A 265 -10.15 1.43 41.43
N SER A 266 -11.33 1.46 40.81
CA SER A 266 -12.37 2.46 41.08
C SER A 266 -13.54 1.84 41.84
N SER A 267 -13.44 1.84 43.18
CA SER A 267 -14.52 1.65 44.16
C SER A 267 -15.66 0.71 43.78
N ALA A 268 -15.63 -0.52 44.29
CA ALA A 268 -16.79 -1.40 44.35
C ALA A 268 -17.92 -0.73 45.18
N SER A 269 -18.79 0.01 44.51
CA SER A 269 -20.05 0.47 45.08
C SER A 269 -21.08 -0.64 44.89
N ALA A 270 -21.48 -1.30 45.98
CA ALA A 270 -22.59 -2.24 45.98
C ALA A 270 -23.85 -1.60 45.37
N GLY A 271 -24.41 -2.19 44.31
CA GLY A 271 -25.67 -1.76 43.68
C GLY A 271 -25.62 -1.33 42.20
N LYS A 272 -24.46 -1.39 41.51
CA LYS A 272 -24.40 -1.12 40.06
C LYS A 272 -24.71 -2.37 39.24
N SER A 273 -25.58 -2.25 38.24
CA SER A 273 -25.85 -3.29 37.24
C SER A 273 -24.57 -3.73 36.51
N PRO A 274 -24.43 -4.99 36.09
CA PRO A 274 -23.25 -5.47 35.38
C PRO A 274 -23.08 -4.72 34.03
N GLU A 275 -21.86 -4.28 33.74
CA GLU A 275 -21.46 -3.59 32.51
C GLU A 275 -20.44 -4.45 31.73
N PRO A 276 -20.40 -4.38 30.38
CA PRO A 276 -19.40 -5.05 29.57
C PRO A 276 -17.98 -4.61 29.92
N PRO A 277 -16.95 -5.46 29.73
CA PRO A 277 -15.57 -5.06 29.94
C PRO A 277 -15.01 -4.24 28.77
N GLU A 278 -14.07 -3.35 29.08
CA GLU A 278 -13.27 -2.64 28.07
C GLU A 278 -12.24 -3.60 27.46
N MET A 279 -12.37 -3.91 26.18
CA MET A 279 -11.51 -4.90 25.50
C MET A 279 -10.96 -4.42 24.14
N ILE A 280 -11.61 -3.44 23.51
CA ILE A 280 -11.31 -3.02 22.14
C ILE A 280 -10.80 -1.57 22.15
N GLN A 281 -9.61 -1.34 21.61
CA GLN A 281 -9.12 0.01 21.41
C GLN A 281 -9.76 0.65 20.19
N ARG A 282 -9.77 -0.07 19.05
CA ARG A 282 -10.18 0.49 17.77
C ARG A 282 -10.64 -0.58 16.80
N VAL A 283 -11.58 -0.24 15.93
CA VAL A 283 -12.11 -1.10 14.86
C VAL A 283 -11.84 -0.45 13.51
N PHE A 284 -11.22 -1.20 12.60
CA PHE A 284 -10.85 -0.80 11.24
C PHE A 284 -11.57 -1.65 10.20
N ARG A 285 -11.77 -1.12 9.00
CA ARG A 285 -12.23 -1.95 7.88
C ARG A 285 -11.10 -2.88 7.41
N ASP A 286 -11.41 -4.15 7.18
CA ASP A 286 -10.52 -5.05 6.44
C ASP A 286 -10.67 -4.71 4.95
N ARG A 287 -9.71 -3.94 4.43
CA ARG A 287 -9.81 -3.35 3.09
C ARG A 287 -9.33 -4.35 2.04
N GLU A 288 -10.05 -4.40 0.93
CA GLU A 288 -9.63 -5.17 -0.24
C GLU A 288 -8.39 -4.53 -0.87
N SER A 289 -7.42 -5.35 -1.24
CA SER A 289 -6.28 -4.92 -2.04
C SER A 289 -6.62 -5.06 -3.53
N THR A 290 -6.23 -4.05 -4.31
CA THR A 290 -6.18 -4.13 -5.76
C THR A 290 -4.72 -4.31 -6.20
N LEU A 291 -4.52 -4.81 -7.42
CA LEU A 291 -3.21 -4.75 -8.06
C LEU A 291 -2.80 -3.28 -8.28
N ALA A 292 -1.49 -3.03 -8.35
CA ALA A 292 -0.97 -1.68 -8.58
C ALA A 292 -1.53 -1.11 -9.88
N ASP A 293 -1.92 0.16 -9.82
CA ASP A 293 -2.53 0.93 -10.90
C ASP A 293 -1.51 1.22 -12.02
N ASP A 294 -1.93 1.20 -13.29
CA ASP A 294 -1.11 1.50 -14.46
C ASP A 294 -1.09 3.01 -14.81
N GLU A 295 -1.86 3.83 -14.10
CA GLU A 295 -1.94 5.29 -14.28
C GLU A 295 -0.82 6.09 -13.57
N GLY A 296 0.42 5.59 -13.55
CA GLY A 296 1.56 6.27 -12.90
C GLY A 296 1.93 7.61 -13.56
N ASN A 297 1.80 7.72 -14.89
CA ASN A 297 2.25 8.88 -15.65
C ASN A 297 1.46 10.16 -15.34
N CYS A 298 0.15 10.05 -15.10
CA CYS A 298 -0.71 11.21 -14.82
C CYS A 298 -0.39 11.81 -13.44
N THR A 299 -0.01 10.95 -12.48
CA THR A 299 0.36 11.36 -11.12
C THR A 299 1.60 12.25 -11.12
N VAL A 300 2.59 11.95 -11.97
CA VAL A 300 3.81 12.76 -12.14
C VAL A 300 3.70 13.82 -13.23
N LYS A 301 2.52 13.98 -13.85
CA LYS A 301 2.25 14.92 -14.95
C LYS A 301 3.14 14.74 -16.19
N ALA A 302 3.66 13.53 -16.41
CA ALA A 302 4.46 13.23 -17.59
C ALA A 302 3.63 13.35 -18.87
N ASP A 303 2.36 12.92 -18.82
CA ASP A 303 1.37 13.03 -19.88
C ASP A 303 1.09 14.49 -20.30
N ALA A 304 1.08 15.42 -19.35
CA ALA A 304 0.92 16.84 -19.61
C ALA A 304 2.19 17.41 -20.27
N ALA A 305 3.38 17.03 -19.79
CA ALA A 305 4.65 17.46 -20.35
C ALA A 305 4.80 17.01 -21.82
N THR A 306 4.53 15.74 -22.11
CA THR A 306 4.60 15.20 -23.48
C THR A 306 3.64 15.93 -24.42
N ARG A 307 2.41 16.22 -23.98
CA ARG A 307 1.40 16.91 -24.80
C ARG A 307 1.73 18.38 -25.07
N VAL A 308 2.36 19.08 -24.11
CA VAL A 308 2.66 20.51 -24.24
C VAL A 308 3.95 20.77 -25.00
N PHE A 309 4.96 19.92 -24.81
CA PHE A 309 6.32 20.17 -25.30
C PHE A 309 6.76 19.25 -26.46
N ASP A 310 5.93 18.29 -26.86
CA ASP A 310 6.25 17.32 -27.92
C ASP A 310 7.61 16.63 -27.69
N ILE A 311 7.78 16.12 -26.45
CA ILE A 311 9.05 15.57 -25.99
C ILE A 311 9.32 14.24 -26.70
N SER A 312 10.50 14.13 -27.33
CA SER A 312 11.04 12.88 -27.87
C SER A 312 12.33 12.51 -27.15
N CYS A 313 12.42 11.27 -26.69
CA CYS A 313 13.59 10.69 -26.02
C CYS A 313 14.40 9.79 -26.99
N ARG A 314 14.12 9.80 -28.30
CA ARG A 314 14.74 8.93 -29.31
C ARG A 314 16.26 8.98 -29.39
N ASN A 315 16.85 10.13 -29.12
CA ASN A 315 18.30 10.32 -29.14
C ASN A 315 18.93 10.16 -27.74
N VAL A 316 18.12 9.83 -26.74
CA VAL A 316 18.56 9.55 -25.37
C VAL A 316 18.71 8.04 -25.22
N THR A 317 19.83 7.63 -24.64
CA THR A 317 20.07 6.24 -24.25
C THR A 317 20.26 6.17 -22.74
N TRP A 318 19.50 5.28 -22.10
CA TRP A 318 19.50 5.09 -20.66
C TRP A 318 19.94 3.68 -20.30
N ALA A 319 20.90 3.55 -19.39
CA ALA A 319 21.32 2.25 -18.89
C ALA A 319 20.45 1.84 -17.68
N ILE A 320 20.04 0.58 -17.64
CA ILE A 320 19.38 -0.03 -16.49
C ILE A 320 20.36 -1.02 -15.87
N ILE A 321 20.82 -0.73 -14.65
CA ILE A 321 21.65 -1.64 -13.87
C ILE A 321 20.72 -2.47 -12.98
N ASP A 322 20.49 -3.73 -13.35
CA ASP A 322 19.50 -4.60 -12.69
C ASP A 322 19.77 -6.11 -12.94
N SER A 323 18.75 -6.97 -12.83
CA SER A 323 18.81 -8.41 -13.11
C SER A 323 18.68 -8.79 -14.58
N GLY A 324 18.32 -7.83 -15.44
CA GLY A 324 18.15 -8.02 -16.88
C GLY A 324 16.83 -7.51 -17.44
N ILE A 325 16.83 -7.20 -18.74
CA ILE A 325 15.66 -6.78 -19.53
C ILE A 325 15.35 -7.83 -20.59
N ALA A 326 14.08 -8.21 -20.70
CA ALA A 326 13.57 -9.00 -21.82
C ALA A 326 13.55 -8.13 -23.09
N ALA A 327 14.69 -8.06 -23.78
CA ALA A 327 14.88 -7.18 -24.94
C ALA A 327 13.84 -7.36 -26.05
N ARG A 328 13.25 -8.56 -26.18
CA ARG A 328 12.18 -8.88 -27.15
C ARG A 328 10.77 -8.67 -26.63
N HIS A 329 10.58 -8.14 -25.43
CA HIS A 329 9.25 -7.85 -24.91
C HIS A 329 8.53 -6.86 -25.86
N PRO A 330 7.25 -7.07 -26.21
CA PRO A 330 6.52 -6.21 -27.15
C PRO A 330 6.52 -4.71 -26.79
N ALA A 331 6.66 -4.40 -25.50
CA ALA A 331 6.76 -3.04 -25.01
C ALA A 331 8.04 -2.29 -25.45
N PHE A 332 9.11 -2.99 -25.86
CA PHE A 332 10.38 -2.38 -26.26
C PHE A 332 10.62 -2.42 -27.77
N ILE A 333 9.59 -2.77 -28.56
CA ILE A 333 9.67 -2.67 -30.02
C ILE A 333 9.97 -1.21 -30.42
N ASP A 334 10.87 -1.05 -31.37
CA ASP A 334 11.15 0.21 -32.04
C ASP A 334 10.19 0.36 -33.22
N HIS A 335 9.03 0.95 -32.98
CA HIS A 335 7.97 1.09 -33.98
C HIS A 335 8.32 2.02 -35.14
N ASP A 336 9.34 2.86 -34.98
CA ASP A 336 9.78 3.83 -36.00
C ASP A 336 10.98 3.36 -36.80
N ALA A 337 11.56 2.21 -36.45
CA ALA A 337 12.66 1.65 -37.19
C ALA A 337 12.20 1.19 -38.60
N PRO A 338 13.05 1.36 -39.62
CA PRO A 338 12.69 1.00 -40.99
C PRO A 338 12.43 -0.50 -41.12
N VAL A 339 11.22 -0.85 -41.59
CA VAL A 339 10.85 -2.24 -41.88
C VAL A 339 11.63 -2.71 -43.10
N LYS A 340 12.48 -3.73 -42.93
CA LYS A 340 13.15 -4.35 -44.09
C LYS A 340 12.12 -5.12 -44.92
N PRO A 341 12.12 -4.98 -46.26
CA PRO A 341 11.23 -5.76 -47.11
C PRO A 341 11.56 -7.24 -47.01
N VAL A 342 10.53 -8.07 -46.76
CA VAL A 342 10.66 -9.52 -46.71
C VAL A 342 10.90 -10.05 -48.12
N LEU A 343 12.06 -10.64 -48.37
CA LEU A 343 12.36 -11.29 -49.65
C LEU A 343 11.50 -12.57 -49.81
N PRO A 344 11.10 -12.94 -51.04
CA PRO A 344 10.33 -14.16 -51.27
C PRO A 344 11.04 -15.40 -50.72
N GLY A 345 10.38 -16.13 -49.81
CA GLY A 345 10.92 -17.35 -49.18
C GLY A 345 11.63 -17.13 -47.85
N GLN A 346 11.72 -15.89 -47.34
CA GLN A 346 12.24 -15.60 -46.00
C GLN A 346 11.10 -15.38 -44.99
N LEU A 347 11.30 -15.82 -43.75
CA LEU A 347 10.43 -15.47 -42.64
C LEU A 347 10.59 -13.97 -42.34
N PRO A 348 9.53 -13.28 -41.87
CA PRO A 348 9.64 -11.89 -41.44
C PRO A 348 10.72 -11.74 -40.39
N GLU A 349 11.66 -10.79 -40.57
CA GLU A 349 12.59 -10.43 -39.49
C GLU A 349 11.77 -9.94 -38.29
N LYS A 350 12.19 -10.32 -37.08
CA LYS A 350 11.58 -9.81 -35.85
C LYS A 350 11.74 -8.30 -35.80
N PRO A 351 10.75 -7.56 -35.26
CA PRO A 351 10.85 -6.12 -35.16
C PRO A 351 12.08 -5.72 -34.31
N PRO A 352 12.80 -4.66 -34.69
CA PRO A 352 13.95 -4.19 -33.93
C PRO A 352 13.53 -3.74 -32.54
N SER A 353 14.43 -3.92 -31.57
CA SER A 353 14.24 -3.50 -30.18
C SER A 353 14.92 -2.16 -29.92
N ARG A 354 14.33 -1.39 -29.01
CA ARG A 354 14.94 -0.19 -28.39
C ARG A 354 15.93 -0.55 -27.28
N VAL A 355 15.98 -1.81 -26.83
CA VAL A 355 17.11 -2.32 -26.04
C VAL A 355 18.27 -2.55 -27.00
N ARG A 356 19.19 -1.59 -27.06
CA ARG A 356 20.25 -1.51 -28.08
C ARG A 356 21.45 -2.38 -27.74
N GLN A 357 21.70 -2.62 -26.46
CA GLN A 357 22.83 -3.41 -26.00
C GLN A 357 22.52 -4.08 -24.67
N THR A 358 22.94 -5.34 -24.55
CA THR A 358 22.83 -6.14 -23.34
C THR A 358 24.21 -6.63 -22.92
N LEU A 359 24.59 -6.37 -21.67
CA LEU A 359 25.91 -6.70 -21.09
C LEU A 359 25.73 -7.35 -19.73
N ASP A 360 26.46 -8.44 -19.49
CA ASP A 360 26.38 -9.19 -18.24
C ASP A 360 27.68 -9.11 -17.44
N PHE A 361 27.64 -8.37 -16.34
CA PHE A 361 28.76 -8.12 -15.43
C PHE A 361 28.85 -9.15 -14.30
N THR A 362 27.99 -10.17 -14.27
CA THR A 362 27.95 -11.14 -13.14
C THR A 362 29.23 -11.96 -12.98
N ARG A 363 30.08 -12.03 -14.02
CA ARG A 363 31.38 -12.73 -14.02
C ARG A 363 32.57 -11.78 -14.14
N ILE A 364 32.37 -10.47 -13.97
CA ILE A 364 33.39 -9.45 -14.23
C ILE A 364 34.60 -9.55 -13.28
N ASP A 365 34.36 -9.98 -12.04
CA ASP A 365 35.43 -10.22 -11.06
C ASP A 365 36.37 -11.32 -11.54
N ARG A 366 35.85 -12.38 -12.15
CA ARG A 366 36.64 -13.48 -12.74
C ARG A 366 37.43 -13.06 -13.97
N ILE A 367 36.83 -12.25 -14.85
CA ILE A 367 37.47 -11.77 -16.09
C ILE A 367 38.70 -10.90 -15.79
N ARG A 368 38.68 -10.13 -14.69
CA ARG A 368 39.75 -9.21 -14.31
C ARG A 368 40.62 -9.74 -13.16
N ASN A 369 40.52 -11.04 -12.85
CA ASN A 369 41.19 -11.65 -11.70
C ASN A 369 42.68 -11.89 -11.97
N PHE A 370 43.55 -11.60 -10.99
CA PHE A 370 44.97 -11.95 -11.02
C PHE A 370 45.24 -13.46 -11.00
N ASP A 371 44.26 -14.30 -10.67
CA ASP A 371 44.40 -15.76 -10.85
C ASP A 371 44.68 -16.14 -12.31
N LEU A 372 44.33 -15.28 -13.28
CA LEU A 372 44.69 -15.44 -14.70
C LEU A 372 46.21 -15.46 -14.96
N ILE A 373 47.02 -14.98 -14.01
CA ILE A 373 48.48 -14.97 -14.12
C ILE A 373 49.15 -16.05 -13.28
N SER A 374 48.38 -17.01 -12.74
CA SER A 374 48.92 -18.18 -12.03
C SER A 374 49.70 -19.06 -13.01
N GLY A 375 50.96 -19.32 -12.68
CA GLY A 375 51.91 -20.04 -13.54
C GLY A 375 52.39 -19.22 -14.75
N ASP A 376 53.28 -19.83 -15.54
CA ASP A 376 53.83 -19.21 -16.76
C ASP A 376 52.77 -19.10 -17.87
N ASP A 377 53.02 -18.24 -18.86
CA ASP A 377 52.15 -18.10 -20.03
C ASP A 377 52.00 -19.42 -20.80
N GLY A 378 50.76 -19.80 -21.11
CA GLY A 378 50.42 -21.08 -21.69
C GLY A 378 50.53 -22.30 -20.76
N SER A 379 50.78 -22.12 -19.45
CA SER A 379 50.80 -23.24 -18.49
C SER A 379 49.44 -23.95 -18.38
N VAL A 380 49.45 -25.21 -17.91
CA VAL A 380 48.23 -26.01 -17.72
C VAL A 380 47.29 -25.36 -16.71
N GLU A 381 47.84 -24.76 -15.65
CA GLU A 381 47.08 -24.05 -14.62
C GLU A 381 46.36 -22.83 -15.19
N ARG A 382 47.08 -21.92 -15.86
CA ARG A 382 46.51 -20.74 -16.52
C ARG A 382 45.43 -21.11 -17.54
N ASN A 383 45.71 -22.08 -18.40
CA ASN A 383 44.75 -22.56 -19.38
C ASN A 383 43.50 -23.13 -18.70
N GLY A 384 43.66 -23.86 -17.60
CA GLY A 384 42.53 -24.36 -16.81
C GLY A 384 41.60 -23.24 -16.31
N ILE A 385 42.17 -22.16 -15.77
CA ILE A 385 41.41 -21.01 -15.27
C ILE A 385 40.69 -20.29 -16.43
N ILE A 386 41.37 -20.08 -17.55
CA ILE A 386 40.76 -19.46 -18.74
C ILE A 386 39.58 -20.30 -19.24
N GLU A 387 39.74 -21.61 -19.39
CA GLU A 387 38.66 -22.49 -19.83
C GLU A 387 37.49 -22.50 -18.83
N GLU A 388 37.76 -22.44 -17.52
CA GLU A 388 36.72 -22.33 -16.49
C GLU A 388 35.88 -21.05 -16.65
N ILE A 389 36.54 -19.92 -16.93
CA ILE A 389 35.85 -18.64 -17.18
C ILE A 389 35.04 -18.71 -18.47
N ILE A 390 35.61 -19.25 -19.56
CA ILE A 390 34.89 -19.40 -20.84
C ILE A 390 33.62 -20.24 -20.64
N ASN A 391 33.73 -21.38 -19.96
CA ASN A 391 32.57 -22.24 -19.67
C ASN A 391 31.48 -21.49 -18.89
N ALA A 392 31.86 -20.64 -17.94
CA ALA A 392 30.91 -19.82 -17.18
C ALA A 392 30.26 -18.71 -18.02
N LEU A 393 30.98 -18.13 -18.99
CA LEU A 393 30.46 -17.10 -19.88
C LEU A 393 29.52 -17.66 -20.96
N GLU A 394 29.75 -18.88 -21.44
CA GLU A 394 28.93 -19.53 -22.45
C GLU A 394 27.50 -19.81 -22.01
N ILE A 395 27.32 -20.10 -20.73
CA ILE A 395 26.02 -20.46 -20.16
C ILE A 395 25.26 -19.25 -19.60
N LEU A 396 25.74 -18.03 -19.86
CA LEU A 396 25.06 -16.82 -19.42
C LEU A 396 23.66 -16.71 -20.06
N PRO A 397 22.63 -16.32 -19.28
CA PRO A 397 21.30 -16.04 -19.80
C PRO A 397 21.34 -15.05 -20.97
N GLY A 398 20.68 -15.37 -22.07
CA GLY A 398 20.65 -14.53 -23.28
C GLY A 398 21.89 -14.61 -24.18
N ARG A 399 22.89 -15.45 -23.87
CA ARG A 399 24.00 -15.71 -24.79
C ARG A 399 23.55 -16.63 -25.93
N GLU A 400 23.76 -16.18 -27.15
CA GLU A 400 23.49 -17.00 -28.33
C GLU A 400 24.68 -17.93 -28.64
N PRO A 401 24.44 -19.17 -29.09
CA PRO A 401 25.50 -20.05 -29.55
C PRO A 401 26.30 -19.41 -30.68
N SER A 402 27.62 -19.26 -30.48
CA SER A 402 28.53 -18.76 -31.51
C SER A 402 29.68 -19.74 -31.72
N PRO A 403 29.98 -20.11 -32.97
CA PRO A 403 31.06 -21.04 -33.27
C PRO A 403 32.45 -20.44 -32.99
N THR A 404 32.58 -19.11 -32.92
CA THR A 404 33.87 -18.44 -32.70
C THR A 404 34.06 -17.96 -31.26
N PHE A 405 32.99 -17.92 -30.45
CA PHE A 405 33.02 -17.29 -29.12
C PHE A 405 34.13 -17.84 -28.24
N ARG A 406 34.30 -19.17 -28.15
CA ARG A 406 35.39 -19.76 -27.35
C ARG A 406 36.78 -19.27 -27.78
N ALA A 407 37.04 -19.28 -29.09
CA ALA A 407 38.33 -18.88 -29.63
C ALA A 407 38.60 -17.40 -29.40
N ASP A 408 37.59 -16.55 -29.61
CA ASP A 408 37.67 -15.11 -29.37
C ASP A 408 37.83 -14.81 -27.87
N ALA A 409 37.07 -15.49 -27.01
CA ALA A 409 37.11 -15.32 -25.57
C ALA A 409 38.46 -15.74 -24.99
N LYS A 410 39.00 -16.87 -25.43
CA LYS A 410 40.35 -17.33 -25.07
C LYS A 410 41.41 -16.31 -25.44
N ARG A 411 41.40 -15.82 -26.70
CA ARG A 411 42.34 -14.80 -27.16
C ARG A 411 42.27 -13.52 -26.32
N ASN A 412 41.06 -13.07 -25.97
CA ASN A 412 40.86 -11.87 -25.16
C ASN A 412 41.33 -12.09 -23.71
N LEU A 413 41.02 -13.23 -23.10
CA LEU A 413 41.45 -13.56 -21.72
C LEU A 413 42.97 -13.72 -21.62
N GLU A 414 43.63 -14.32 -22.61
CA GLU A 414 45.10 -14.38 -22.68
C GLU A 414 45.72 -12.98 -22.80
N ALA A 415 45.10 -12.08 -23.58
CA ALA A 415 45.55 -10.69 -23.68
C ALA A 415 45.35 -9.92 -22.36
N ILE A 416 44.23 -10.13 -21.69
CA ILE A 416 43.96 -9.58 -20.34
C ILE A 416 44.99 -10.11 -19.34
N ALA A 417 45.31 -11.40 -19.35
CA ALA A 417 46.33 -11.99 -18.48
C ALA A 417 47.70 -11.31 -18.67
N ARG A 418 48.13 -11.10 -19.92
CA ARG A 418 49.38 -10.38 -20.22
C ARG A 418 49.36 -8.92 -19.75
N GLN A 419 48.21 -8.24 -19.83
CA GLN A 419 48.06 -6.88 -19.29
C GLN A 419 48.22 -6.89 -17.75
N LEU A 420 47.60 -7.87 -17.07
CA LEU A 420 47.71 -8.03 -15.62
C LEU A 420 49.14 -8.35 -15.17
N GLU A 421 49.88 -9.20 -15.89
CA GLU A 421 51.31 -9.46 -15.62
C GLU A 421 52.15 -8.17 -15.68
N GLN A 422 51.82 -7.31 -16.64
CA GLN A 422 52.47 -6.00 -16.83
C GLN A 422 51.95 -4.94 -15.86
N ARG A 423 50.99 -5.28 -14.98
CA ARG A 423 50.32 -4.37 -14.03
C ARG A 423 49.58 -3.23 -14.72
N ILE A 424 49.09 -3.51 -15.94
CA ILE A 424 48.25 -2.62 -16.73
C ILE A 424 46.78 -3.00 -16.47
N PRO A 425 45.90 -2.04 -16.19
CA PRO A 425 44.47 -2.30 -16.08
C PRO A 425 43.93 -2.95 -17.37
N PRO A 426 43.15 -4.05 -17.27
CA PRO A 426 42.57 -4.69 -18.44
C PRO A 426 41.73 -3.72 -19.30
N ASP A 427 41.95 -3.74 -20.61
CA ASP A 427 41.24 -2.88 -21.56
C ASP A 427 39.79 -3.33 -21.74
N TRP A 428 38.85 -2.38 -21.62
CA TRP A 428 37.43 -2.61 -21.86
C TRP A 428 37.12 -3.12 -23.26
N ASN A 429 37.93 -2.81 -24.29
CA ASN A 429 37.76 -3.37 -25.64
C ASN A 429 37.99 -4.88 -25.69
N LEU A 430 38.74 -5.45 -24.74
CA LEU A 430 38.92 -6.90 -24.61
C LEU A 430 37.80 -7.54 -23.78
N ILE A 431 37.27 -6.80 -22.81
CA ILE A 431 36.23 -7.26 -21.87
C ILE A 431 34.84 -7.22 -22.51
N GLU A 432 34.47 -6.13 -23.18
CA GLU A 432 33.14 -5.91 -23.72
C GLU A 432 32.62 -7.10 -24.57
N PRO A 433 33.40 -7.68 -25.50
CA PRO A 433 32.96 -8.85 -26.25
C PRO A 433 32.69 -10.11 -25.40
N LEU A 434 33.33 -10.23 -24.23
CA LEU A 434 33.15 -11.36 -23.30
C LEU A 434 31.80 -11.27 -22.58
N ILE A 435 31.35 -10.05 -22.27
CA ILE A 435 30.15 -9.79 -21.47
C ILE A 435 28.94 -9.40 -22.33
N GLN A 436 29.12 -9.03 -23.60
CA GLN A 436 28.04 -8.61 -24.50
C GLN A 436 27.19 -9.79 -24.96
N LEU A 437 25.90 -9.75 -24.64
CA LEU A 437 24.90 -10.75 -24.99
C LEU A 437 24.15 -10.38 -26.29
N GLY A 438 23.36 -11.31 -26.81
CA GLY A 438 22.48 -11.02 -27.94
C GLY A 438 21.27 -10.18 -27.50
N ASN A 439 20.81 -9.27 -28.36
CA ASN A 439 19.61 -8.44 -28.09
C ASN A 439 18.28 -9.20 -28.32
N ASN A 440 18.32 -10.52 -28.15
CA ASN A 440 17.29 -11.45 -28.56
C ASN A 440 16.63 -12.19 -27.38
N ASP A 441 16.95 -11.76 -26.16
CA ASP A 441 16.41 -12.29 -24.92
C ASP A 441 14.91 -11.98 -24.81
N ASP A 442 14.11 -13.02 -24.64
CA ASP A 442 12.66 -12.95 -24.43
C ASP A 442 12.29 -12.92 -22.94
N GLY A 443 13.28 -12.94 -22.05
CA GLY A 443 13.08 -12.92 -20.61
C GLY A 443 12.97 -14.30 -19.98
N ALA A 444 12.79 -15.37 -20.75
CA ALA A 444 12.60 -16.72 -20.21
C ALA A 444 13.81 -17.20 -19.40
N SER A 445 15.00 -16.72 -19.79
CA SER A 445 16.26 -17.04 -19.12
C SER A 445 16.64 -16.04 -18.03
N LEU A 446 15.90 -14.95 -17.81
CA LEU A 446 16.23 -13.95 -16.79
C LEU A 446 15.93 -14.46 -15.38
N LEU A 447 16.72 -14.00 -14.39
CA LEU A 447 16.53 -14.32 -12.98
C LEU A 447 15.16 -13.82 -12.47
N SER A 448 14.83 -12.59 -12.85
CA SER A 448 13.64 -11.87 -12.41
C SER A 448 13.17 -10.98 -13.55
N ASP A 449 11.86 -10.73 -13.57
CA ASP A 449 11.18 -9.73 -14.38
C ASP A 449 11.39 -8.29 -13.87
N HIS A 450 12.05 -8.11 -12.71
CA HIS A 450 12.25 -6.80 -12.09
C HIS A 450 12.89 -5.78 -13.03
N GLY A 451 14.02 -6.10 -13.66
CA GLY A 451 14.67 -5.19 -14.62
C GLY A 451 13.80 -4.85 -15.84
N THR A 452 13.00 -5.82 -16.31
CA THR A 452 12.02 -5.61 -17.39
C THR A 452 10.91 -4.66 -16.97
N HIS A 453 10.41 -4.81 -15.75
CA HIS A 453 9.39 -3.93 -15.17
C HIS A 453 9.93 -2.51 -14.96
N VAL A 454 11.15 -2.37 -14.41
CA VAL A 454 11.85 -1.08 -14.23
C VAL A 454 12.04 -0.38 -15.58
N ALA A 455 12.53 -1.09 -16.59
CA ALA A 455 12.66 -0.56 -17.95
C ALA A 455 11.30 -0.18 -18.56
N GLY A 456 10.24 -0.93 -18.25
CA GLY A 456 8.87 -0.67 -18.69
C GLY A 456 8.34 0.67 -18.17
N ILE A 457 8.53 0.97 -16.88
CA ILE A 457 8.15 2.27 -16.28
C ILE A 457 8.83 3.42 -17.03
N LEU A 458 10.12 3.27 -17.34
CA LEU A 458 10.87 4.31 -18.04
C LEU A 458 10.44 4.47 -19.49
N GLY A 459 10.29 3.37 -20.23
CA GLY A 459 10.25 3.44 -21.69
C GLY A 459 9.40 2.40 -22.39
N ALA A 460 8.38 1.80 -21.77
CA ALA A 460 7.43 0.97 -22.50
C ALA A 460 6.67 1.77 -23.58
N ASP A 461 6.45 1.14 -24.73
CA ASP A 461 5.45 1.55 -25.73
C ASP A 461 4.72 0.30 -26.24
N TRP A 462 3.93 -0.28 -25.33
CA TRP A 462 3.21 -1.52 -25.59
C TRP A 462 1.91 -1.20 -26.29
N ARG A 463 1.78 -1.64 -27.54
CA ARG A 463 0.60 -1.44 -28.37
C ARG A 463 -0.13 -2.75 -28.61
N SER A 464 -1.44 -2.67 -28.82
CA SER A 464 -2.29 -3.82 -29.16
C SER A 464 -1.80 -4.49 -30.45
N GLU A 465 -1.86 -5.81 -30.47
CA GLU A 465 -1.59 -6.57 -31.70
C GLU A 465 -2.67 -6.35 -32.77
N THR A 466 -3.91 -6.10 -32.31
CA THR A 466 -5.07 -5.85 -33.19
C THR A 466 -5.14 -4.36 -33.52
N PRO A 467 -4.99 -3.97 -34.80
CA PRO A 467 -5.17 -2.59 -35.22
C PRO A 467 -6.62 -2.14 -35.03
N ALA A 468 -6.80 -0.88 -34.67
CA ALA A 468 -8.07 -0.19 -34.76
C ALA A 468 -8.51 -0.03 -36.23
N PRO A 469 -9.79 0.33 -36.50
CA PRO A 469 -10.31 0.47 -37.86
C PRO A 469 -9.57 1.49 -38.74
N ASP A 470 -8.87 2.43 -38.13
CA ASP A 470 -8.02 3.43 -38.79
C ASP A 470 -6.59 2.93 -39.10
N GLY A 471 -6.30 1.67 -38.76
CA GLY A 471 -4.99 1.04 -38.93
C GLY A 471 -3.99 1.35 -37.81
N THR A 472 -4.34 2.17 -36.83
CA THR A 472 -3.47 2.46 -35.68
C THR A 472 -3.49 1.30 -34.69
N LYS A 473 -2.37 1.02 -34.03
CA LYS A 473 -2.33 0.07 -32.91
C LYS A 473 -2.50 0.84 -31.60
N PRO A 474 -3.64 0.69 -30.88
CA PRO A 474 -3.87 1.45 -29.66
C PRO A 474 -2.78 1.13 -28.63
N VAL A 475 -2.29 2.15 -27.94
CA VAL A 475 -1.32 2.01 -26.85
C VAL A 475 -2.05 1.42 -25.64
N MET A 476 -1.56 0.27 -25.18
CA MET A 476 -2.07 -0.46 -24.02
C MET A 476 -1.39 -0.01 -22.73
N LEU A 477 -0.07 0.17 -22.80
CA LEU A 477 0.74 0.62 -21.67
C LEU A 477 1.92 1.43 -22.18
N GLN A 478 2.17 2.57 -21.53
CA GLN A 478 3.22 3.49 -21.94
C GLN A 478 4.06 3.94 -20.74
N GLY A 479 5.37 3.86 -20.87
CA GLY A 479 6.31 4.43 -19.92
C GLY A 479 6.45 5.95 -20.11
N VAL A 480 7.31 6.56 -19.31
CA VAL A 480 7.53 8.02 -19.33
C VAL A 480 8.10 8.51 -20.66
N CYS A 481 9.07 7.80 -21.23
CA CYS A 481 9.74 8.10 -22.50
C CYS A 481 9.57 6.90 -23.48
N PRO A 482 8.46 6.81 -24.22
CA PRO A 482 8.13 5.63 -25.04
C PRO A 482 9.07 5.37 -26.23
N ASP A 483 9.89 6.34 -26.64
CA ASP A 483 10.82 6.21 -27.76
C ASP A 483 12.31 6.17 -27.33
N ILE A 484 12.59 6.08 -26.03
CA ILE A 484 13.97 6.04 -25.49
C ILE A 484 14.72 4.76 -25.89
N ASN A 485 16.03 4.88 -26.07
CA ASN A 485 16.92 3.72 -26.20
C ASN A 485 17.37 3.21 -24.82
N LEU A 486 17.53 1.90 -24.68
CA LEU A 486 17.90 1.26 -23.42
C LEU A 486 19.17 0.43 -23.57
N TYR A 487 20.02 0.46 -22.54
CA TYR A 487 21.12 -0.48 -22.32
C TYR A 487 20.78 -1.36 -21.11
N ASP A 488 20.85 -2.68 -21.27
CA ASP A 488 20.65 -3.66 -20.21
C ASP A 488 22.00 -4.04 -19.59
N LEU A 489 22.27 -3.60 -18.35
CA LEU A 489 23.52 -3.89 -17.62
C LEU A 489 23.20 -4.83 -16.45
N ARG A 490 23.45 -6.14 -16.64
CA ARG A 490 23.11 -7.17 -15.67
C ARG A 490 24.19 -7.32 -14.62
N VAL A 491 23.84 -7.21 -13.35
CA VAL A 491 24.82 -7.29 -12.24
C VAL A 491 24.44 -8.30 -11.16
N ILE A 492 23.26 -8.92 -11.26
CA ILE A 492 22.74 -9.87 -10.28
C ILE A 492 22.85 -11.29 -10.84
N ASP A 493 23.69 -12.12 -10.21
CA ASP A 493 23.84 -13.53 -10.57
C ASP A 493 22.75 -14.39 -9.90
N ARG A 494 22.17 -15.29 -10.69
CA ARG A 494 21.13 -16.24 -10.28
C ARG A 494 21.59 -17.18 -9.17
N GLN A 495 22.89 -17.48 -9.13
CA GLN A 495 23.46 -18.51 -8.26
C GLN A 495 24.19 -17.92 -7.05
N SER A 496 24.51 -16.61 -7.07
CA SER A 496 25.28 -15.99 -6.00
C SER A 496 25.08 -14.48 -5.96
N VAL A 497 24.88 -13.92 -4.76
CA VAL A 497 24.95 -12.46 -4.54
C VAL A 497 26.38 -12.00 -4.22
N ARG A 498 27.38 -12.89 -4.38
CA ARG A 498 28.78 -12.57 -4.15
C ARG A 498 29.26 -11.60 -5.23
N SER A 499 30.12 -10.66 -4.85
CA SER A 499 30.73 -9.68 -5.76
C SER A 499 29.73 -8.75 -6.48
N THR A 500 28.45 -8.71 -6.10
CA THR A 500 27.45 -7.83 -6.75
C THR A 500 27.84 -6.35 -6.67
N GLU A 501 28.35 -5.87 -5.53
CA GLU A 501 28.85 -4.49 -5.41
C GLU A 501 30.00 -4.21 -6.40
N PHE A 502 30.90 -5.18 -6.60
CA PHE A 502 31.96 -5.06 -7.60
C PHE A 502 31.42 -5.04 -9.03
N ALA A 503 30.40 -5.85 -9.33
CA ALA A 503 29.73 -5.85 -10.64
C ALA A 503 29.04 -4.51 -10.92
N VAL A 504 28.38 -3.91 -9.93
CA VAL A 504 27.79 -2.56 -10.04
C VAL A 504 28.87 -1.51 -10.31
N LEU A 505 29.98 -1.54 -9.56
CA LEU A 505 31.10 -0.62 -9.78
C LEU A 505 31.69 -0.77 -11.19
N ALA A 506 31.85 -2.00 -11.67
CA ALA A 506 32.35 -2.27 -13.00
C ALA A 506 31.37 -1.81 -14.10
N ALA A 507 30.06 -1.97 -13.89
CA ALA A 507 29.05 -1.44 -14.80
C ALA A 507 29.12 0.10 -14.89
N LEU A 508 29.27 0.79 -13.76
CA LEU A 508 29.44 2.26 -13.74
C LEU A 508 30.75 2.69 -14.42
N GLU A 509 31.86 1.97 -14.21
CA GLU A 509 33.13 2.20 -14.90
C GLU A 509 32.99 2.00 -16.42
N TYR A 510 32.26 0.97 -16.85
CA TYR A 510 31.98 0.73 -18.26
C TYR A 510 31.19 1.88 -18.89
N VAL A 511 30.18 2.45 -18.20
CA VAL A 511 29.45 3.63 -18.70
C VAL A 511 30.41 4.81 -18.93
N GLN A 512 31.36 5.04 -18.02
CA GLN A 512 32.39 6.07 -18.19
C GLN A 512 33.27 5.79 -19.41
N PHE A 513 33.72 4.55 -19.59
CA PHE A 513 34.52 4.13 -20.74
C PHE A 513 33.79 4.39 -22.07
N VAL A 514 32.53 3.97 -22.17
CA VAL A 514 31.71 4.15 -23.38
C VAL A 514 31.58 5.63 -23.75
N ASN A 515 31.28 6.49 -22.77
CA ASN A 515 31.14 7.91 -23.01
C ASN A 515 32.48 8.60 -23.32
N ALA A 516 33.57 8.20 -22.66
CA ALA A 516 34.90 8.73 -22.94
C ALA A 516 35.37 8.38 -24.37
N ARG A 517 35.04 7.18 -24.86
CA ARG A 517 35.34 6.76 -26.24
C ARG A 517 34.60 7.58 -27.29
N ALA A 518 33.43 8.12 -26.95
CA ALA A 518 32.58 8.87 -27.86
C ALA A 518 32.97 10.35 -28.04
N ALA A 519 34.08 10.79 -27.42
CA ALA A 519 34.52 12.19 -27.17
C ALA A 519 34.20 13.31 -28.20
N SER A 520 33.93 13.00 -29.47
CA SER A 520 33.56 13.97 -30.50
C SER A 520 32.06 14.09 -30.80
N ASN A 521 31.22 13.13 -30.36
CA ASN A 521 29.79 13.05 -30.69
C ASN A 521 28.85 13.23 -29.48
N GLY A 522 29.38 13.60 -28.31
CA GLY A 522 28.61 13.68 -27.06
C GLY A 522 28.49 12.32 -26.34
N PRO A 523 27.80 12.26 -25.19
CA PRO A 523 27.62 11.03 -24.43
C PRO A 523 26.73 10.04 -25.20
N ILE A 524 27.13 8.76 -25.23
CA ILE A 524 26.28 7.68 -25.75
C ILE A 524 25.20 7.35 -24.71
N LEU A 525 25.62 7.17 -23.46
CA LEU A 525 24.76 6.89 -22.32
C LEU A 525 24.53 8.18 -21.52
N HIS A 526 23.29 8.65 -21.53
CA HIS A 526 22.88 9.93 -20.97
C HIS A 526 22.50 9.81 -19.49
N GLY A 527 22.04 8.62 -19.10
CA GLY A 527 21.71 8.34 -17.71
C GLY A 527 21.76 6.86 -17.38
N VAL A 528 21.72 6.60 -16.07
CA VAL A 528 21.77 5.28 -15.46
C VAL A 528 20.69 5.21 -14.40
N ASN A 529 19.90 4.14 -14.42
CA ASN A 529 18.97 3.80 -13.36
C ASN A 529 19.50 2.59 -12.56
N ILE A 530 19.52 2.72 -11.23
CA ILE A 530 19.96 1.69 -10.28
C ILE A 530 18.81 1.37 -9.33
N SER A 531 18.04 0.33 -9.63
CA SER A 531 16.87 -0.07 -8.83
C SER A 531 17.19 -1.22 -7.86
N MET A 532 18.24 -1.05 -7.04
CA MET A 532 18.62 -2.06 -6.04
C MET A 532 19.08 -1.44 -4.74
N SER A 533 19.02 -2.23 -3.66
CA SER A 533 19.46 -1.83 -2.33
C SER A 533 20.53 -2.77 -1.82
N ILE A 534 21.76 -2.27 -1.64
CA ILE A 534 22.85 -2.98 -0.98
C ILE A 534 22.88 -2.56 0.50
N PRO A 535 22.63 -3.47 1.45
CA PRO A 535 22.76 -3.16 2.88
C PRO A 535 24.18 -2.68 3.22
N HIS A 536 24.27 -1.63 4.02
CA HIS A 536 25.53 -1.10 4.54
C HIS A 536 25.35 -0.68 5.99
N ASP A 537 26.42 -0.72 6.79
CA ASP A 537 26.40 -0.20 8.16
C ASP A 537 26.49 1.32 8.14
N VAL A 538 25.40 1.97 8.54
CA VAL A 538 25.27 3.43 8.58
C VAL A 538 26.33 4.10 9.45
N ARG A 539 26.89 3.40 10.45
CA ARG A 539 27.97 3.92 11.31
C ARG A 539 29.27 4.15 10.56
N ASN A 540 29.54 3.34 9.54
CA ASN A 540 30.78 3.42 8.76
C ASN A 540 30.68 4.43 7.62
N TYR A 541 29.48 4.66 7.09
CA TYR A 541 29.28 5.44 5.87
C TYR A 541 28.39 6.68 6.05
N GLY A 542 27.96 7.03 7.27
CA GLY A 542 27.32 8.32 7.55
C GLY A 542 26.04 8.61 6.75
N CYS A 543 25.27 7.58 6.39
CA CYS A 543 24.10 7.65 5.49
C CYS A 543 24.42 8.02 4.01
N GLY A 544 25.68 7.90 3.57
CA GLY A 544 26.11 8.09 2.19
C GLY A 544 27.62 8.30 2.10
N ALA A 545 28.29 7.60 1.16
CA ALA A 545 29.75 7.55 0.86
C ALA A 545 30.28 6.11 0.70
N THR A 546 29.41 5.14 0.40
CA THR A 546 29.88 3.81 -0.03
C THR A 546 30.67 3.92 -1.34
N PRO A 547 31.47 2.91 -1.71
CA PRO A 547 32.17 2.89 -3.00
C PRO A 547 31.23 3.17 -4.19
N ILE A 548 30.00 2.65 -4.16
CA ILE A 548 28.99 2.94 -5.19
C ILE A 548 28.62 4.43 -5.21
N CYS A 549 28.41 5.07 -4.05
CA CYS A 549 28.11 6.50 -4.00
C CYS A 549 29.22 7.32 -4.68
N VAL A 550 30.49 7.01 -4.37
CA VAL A 550 31.65 7.69 -4.97
C VAL A 550 31.73 7.46 -6.48
N ALA A 551 31.43 6.25 -6.95
CA ALA A 551 31.39 5.94 -8.37
C ALA A 551 30.25 6.70 -9.09
N CYS A 552 29.07 6.77 -8.48
CA CYS A 552 27.94 7.56 -8.97
C CYS A 552 28.28 9.05 -9.03
N ASP A 553 28.89 9.63 -8.00
CA ASP A 553 29.30 11.04 -7.98
C ASP A 553 30.28 11.36 -9.11
N ARG A 554 31.23 10.47 -9.40
CA ARG A 554 32.15 10.60 -10.53
C ARG A 554 31.42 10.58 -11.87
N LEU A 555 30.44 9.68 -12.01
CA LEU A 555 29.65 9.55 -13.23
C LEU A 555 28.77 10.80 -13.46
N VAL A 556 28.16 11.34 -12.39
CA VAL A 556 27.45 12.62 -12.41
C VAL A 556 28.39 13.77 -12.78
N GLY A 557 29.61 13.80 -12.22
CA GLY A 557 30.64 14.77 -12.58
C GLY A 557 31.08 14.70 -14.05
N ALA A 558 30.88 13.55 -14.71
CA ALA A 558 31.13 13.36 -16.14
C ALA A 558 29.92 13.72 -17.04
N GLY A 559 28.83 14.24 -16.47
CA GLY A 559 27.65 14.70 -17.21
C GLY A 559 26.57 13.63 -17.44
N VAL A 560 26.63 12.50 -16.73
CA VAL A 560 25.63 11.43 -16.81
C VAL A 560 24.65 11.53 -15.64
N VAL A 561 23.35 11.41 -15.90
CA VAL A 561 22.33 11.44 -14.85
C VAL A 561 22.26 10.08 -14.15
N VAL A 562 22.36 10.04 -12.82
CA VAL A 562 22.19 8.81 -12.05
C VAL A 562 20.91 8.89 -11.23
N VAL A 563 20.03 7.89 -11.41
CA VAL A 563 18.79 7.72 -10.65
C VAL A 563 18.91 6.43 -9.85
N ALA A 564 18.70 6.51 -8.53
CA ALA A 564 18.76 5.36 -7.65
C ALA A 564 17.47 5.25 -6.82
N ALA A 565 16.98 4.02 -6.64
CA ALA A 565 15.84 3.77 -5.75
C ALA A 565 16.26 3.94 -4.28
N ALA A 566 15.39 4.51 -3.45
CA ALA A 566 15.64 4.68 -2.01
C ALA A 566 15.72 3.35 -1.24
N GLY A 567 15.19 2.27 -1.82
CA GLY A 567 15.07 0.96 -1.20
C GLY A 567 13.78 0.80 -0.38
N ASN A 568 13.40 -0.45 -0.13
CA ASN A 568 12.09 -0.80 0.45
C ASN A 568 12.15 -1.11 1.96
N ARG A 569 13.30 -0.90 2.61
CA ARG A 569 13.50 -1.28 4.02
C ARG A 569 12.90 -0.31 5.03
N GLY A 570 12.50 0.90 4.61
CA GLY A 570 12.01 1.92 5.53
C GLY A 570 12.98 2.17 6.69
N TRP A 571 12.44 2.61 7.83
CA TRP A 571 13.18 2.66 9.10
C TRP A 571 12.89 1.37 9.89
N ASN A 572 13.92 0.54 10.13
CA ASN A 572 13.82 -0.68 10.94
C ASN A 572 14.91 -0.70 12.02
N GLU A 573 14.50 -0.52 13.27
CA GLU A 573 15.37 -0.43 14.46
C GLU A 573 16.15 -1.74 14.71
N LEU A 574 15.59 -2.89 14.31
CA LEU A 574 16.15 -4.24 14.52
C LEU A 574 17.28 -4.61 13.54
N GLU A 575 17.25 -4.10 12.31
CA GLU A 575 18.25 -4.45 11.28
C GLU A 575 19.39 -3.43 11.15
N LEU A 576 19.20 -2.19 11.61
CA LEU A 576 20.15 -1.08 11.40
C LEU A 576 20.92 -0.65 12.66
N GLY A 577 20.72 -1.32 13.79
CA GLY A 577 21.62 -1.24 14.95
C GLY A 577 21.54 0.06 15.75
N PHE A 578 20.33 0.52 16.08
CA PHE A 578 20.10 1.47 17.17
C PHE A 578 19.18 0.84 18.23
N GLY A 579 19.65 -0.23 18.87
CA GLY A 579 19.12 -0.70 20.14
C GLY A 579 20.24 -0.63 21.17
N ASN A 580 20.04 0.15 22.23
CA ASN A 580 20.90 0.13 23.43
C ASN A 580 20.94 -1.27 24.05
#